data_AF-G2FKS2-F1
#
_entry.id   AF-G2FKS2-F1
#
_cell.length_a   1.000
_cell.length_b   1.000
_cell.length_c   1.000
_cell.angle_alpha   90.00
_cell.angle_beta   90.00
_cell.angle_gamma   90.00
#
_symmetry.space_group_name_H-M   'P 1'
#
loop_
_entity.id
_entity.type
_entity.pdbx_description
1 polymer ?
#
loop_
_entity_poly.entity_id
_entity_poly.type
_entity_poly.pdbx_seq_one_letter_code
_entity_poly.pdbx_strand_id
1 'polypeptide(L)'
;MTHVFLCAILAGTDSFEKRHLLKNCNFSAVENVDVEVDLRKIKEFFPANDMDTVQMPKELVLAIDFIDLHFVDVFSRGFQYSTGDKAFFSLTKLEELGLDSISIYNFFEKLASLFSAKYKVYVKHGESRVSVDEMSEGQRQLIKVLGMLGVCKDEDCLVLMDEPDAHMNPKWKYELKATIDGSLDAAINTQVLIATHDPLVINGVDKRFIRIFAYNVALIEDNGFFFTKVYEPTEETKGMGIDGLLQSEYYGLQTSYDQETSQKYIERQQLYIRLINKEITEEEKTHLRELTAELGSLPISYNTIDFLYDDFIKEFRNSEFYSKEYLSFDEIEQRREKIKEIIQALYEDRE
;
A
#
# COMPACT_ATOMS: atom_id res chain seq x y z
N MET A 1 -18.26 -1.24 -7.76
CA MET A 1 -17.88 -0.25 -6.73
C MET A 1 -16.71 0.64 -7.15
N THR A 2 -15.58 0.13 -7.64
CA THR A 2 -14.42 0.97 -8.04
C THR A 2 -14.77 2.13 -8.97
N HIS A 3 -15.63 1.88 -9.98
CA HIS A 3 -16.16 2.94 -10.85
C HIS A 3 -16.85 4.05 -10.07
N VAL A 4 -17.76 3.69 -9.16
CA VAL A 4 -18.54 4.64 -8.36
C VAL A 4 -17.61 5.43 -7.43
N PHE A 5 -16.67 4.76 -6.76
CA PHE A 5 -15.68 5.44 -5.92
C PHE A 5 -14.84 6.44 -6.70
N LEU A 6 -14.29 6.07 -7.85
CA LEU A 6 -13.49 6.99 -8.65
C LEU A 6 -14.32 8.18 -9.14
N CYS A 7 -15.53 7.92 -9.63
CA CYS A 7 -16.46 8.95 -10.07
C CYS A 7 -16.75 9.93 -8.94
N ALA A 8 -17.15 9.43 -7.77
CA ALA A 8 -17.44 10.22 -6.58
C ALA A 8 -16.26 11.08 -6.13
N ILE A 9 -15.06 10.51 -6.07
CA ILE A 9 -13.85 11.25 -5.66
C ILE A 9 -13.53 12.37 -6.66
N LEU A 10 -13.57 12.09 -7.97
CA LEU A 10 -13.13 13.06 -8.98
C LEU A 10 -14.20 14.11 -9.33
N ALA A 11 -15.48 13.73 -9.34
CA ALA A 11 -16.58 14.66 -9.61
C ALA A 11 -16.95 15.49 -8.37
N GLY A 12 -16.64 15.00 -7.16
CA GLY A 12 -16.91 15.72 -5.92
C GLY A 12 -16.09 17.00 -5.78
N THR A 13 -16.48 17.84 -4.81
CA THR A 13 -15.68 18.97 -4.34
C THR A 13 -14.27 18.55 -3.90
N ASP A 14 -13.36 19.52 -3.75
CA ASP A 14 -11.97 19.22 -3.38
C ASP A 14 -11.87 18.43 -2.07
N SER A 15 -11.06 17.39 -2.07
CA SER A 15 -10.90 16.45 -0.96
C SER A 15 -9.46 15.95 -0.88
N PHE A 16 -9.10 15.29 0.23
CA PHE A 16 -7.80 14.63 0.34
C PHE A 16 -7.64 13.55 -0.72
N GLU A 17 -8.66 12.72 -0.91
CA GLU A 17 -8.71 11.60 -1.85
C GLU A 17 -8.47 12.07 -3.28
N LYS A 18 -9.15 13.16 -3.68
CA LYS A 18 -9.02 13.75 -5.02
C LYS A 18 -7.61 14.24 -5.28
N ARG A 19 -7.02 14.99 -4.34
CA ARG A 19 -5.64 15.48 -4.44
C ARG A 19 -4.63 14.33 -4.44
N HIS A 20 -4.88 13.29 -3.66
CA HIS A 20 -4.01 12.12 -3.59
C HIS A 20 -4.01 11.33 -4.91
N LEU A 21 -5.18 11.09 -5.52
CA LEU A 21 -5.28 10.42 -6.83
C LEU A 21 -4.68 11.25 -7.96
N LEU A 22 -4.85 12.58 -7.94
CA LEU A 22 -4.20 13.46 -8.91
C LEU A 22 -2.67 13.37 -8.81
N LYS A 23 -2.13 13.44 -7.59
CA LYS A 23 -0.67 13.40 -7.34
C LYS A 23 -0.05 12.05 -7.71
N ASN A 24 -0.69 10.95 -7.35
CA ASN A 24 -0.09 9.61 -7.46
C ASN A 24 -0.49 8.86 -8.73
N CYS A 25 -1.64 9.19 -9.34
CA CYS A 25 -2.17 8.50 -10.51
C CYS A 25 -2.45 9.42 -11.70
N ASN A 26 -2.26 10.74 -11.55
CA ASN A 26 -2.49 11.73 -12.62
C ASN A 26 -3.92 11.68 -13.20
N PHE A 27 -4.90 11.28 -12.37
CA PHE A 27 -6.32 11.35 -12.72
C PHE A 27 -6.85 12.75 -12.41
N SER A 28 -7.26 13.47 -13.44
CA SER A 28 -7.57 14.91 -13.34
C SER A 28 -9.06 15.22 -13.25
N ALA A 29 -9.88 14.54 -14.04
CA ALA A 29 -11.32 14.76 -14.09
C ALA A 29 -12.05 13.52 -14.61
N VAL A 30 -13.34 13.42 -14.29
CA VAL A 30 -14.25 12.47 -14.95
C VAL A 30 -14.58 13.02 -16.33
N GLU A 31 -14.30 12.26 -17.38
CA GLU A 31 -14.61 12.67 -18.74
C GLU A 31 -16.07 12.34 -19.07
N ASN A 32 -16.48 11.09 -18.81
CA ASN A 32 -17.86 10.69 -18.87
C ASN A 32 -18.14 9.44 -18.01
N VAL A 33 -19.41 9.26 -17.68
CA VAL A 33 -19.93 8.06 -17.01
C VAL A 33 -21.06 7.49 -17.85
N ASP A 34 -20.84 6.30 -18.40
CA ASP A 34 -21.89 5.57 -19.09
C ASP A 34 -22.69 4.77 -18.06
N VAL A 35 -24.01 4.92 -18.09
CA VAL A 35 -24.94 4.29 -17.16
C VAL A 35 -25.93 3.43 -17.92
N GLU A 36 -26.12 2.20 -17.48
CA GLU A 36 -27.20 1.30 -17.91
C GLU A 36 -28.15 1.09 -16.73
N VAL A 37 -29.45 1.32 -16.91
CA VAL A 37 -30.47 1.14 -15.86
C VAL A 37 -31.55 0.15 -16.31
N ASP A 38 -32.03 -0.70 -15.41
CA ASP A 38 -33.13 -1.66 -15.67
C ASP A 38 -34.50 -0.98 -15.48
N LEU A 39 -35.24 -0.81 -16.57
CA LEU A 39 -36.54 -0.17 -16.59
C LEU A 39 -37.63 -1.00 -15.90
N ARG A 40 -37.48 -2.33 -15.77
CA ARG A 40 -38.46 -3.16 -15.05
C ARG A 40 -38.48 -2.79 -13.58
N LYS A 41 -37.29 -2.56 -13.00
CA LYS A 41 -37.16 -2.11 -11.62
C LYS A 41 -37.81 -0.75 -11.41
N ILE A 42 -37.67 0.16 -12.36
CA ILE A 42 -38.33 1.46 -12.28
C ILE A 42 -39.86 1.33 -12.36
N LYS A 43 -40.38 0.48 -13.26
CA LYS A 43 -41.83 0.21 -13.39
C LYS A 43 -42.45 -0.42 -12.14
N GLU A 44 -41.68 -1.20 -11.37
CA GLU A 44 -42.13 -1.75 -10.06
C GLU A 44 -42.45 -0.62 -9.06
N PHE A 45 -41.72 0.50 -9.12
CA PHE A 45 -41.90 1.65 -8.22
C PHE A 45 -42.81 2.74 -8.81
N PHE A 46 -42.79 2.92 -10.13
CA PHE A 46 -43.53 3.96 -10.86
C PHE A 46 -44.29 3.34 -12.06
N PRO A 47 -45.52 2.83 -11.84
CA PRO A 47 -46.28 2.17 -12.90
C PRO A 47 -46.88 3.17 -13.91
N ALA A 48 -46.55 3.00 -15.20
CA ALA A 48 -47.09 3.79 -16.32
C ALA A 48 -47.10 3.01 -17.65
N ASN A 49 -47.84 3.52 -18.64
CA ASN A 49 -48.43 2.72 -19.74
C ASN A 49 -47.77 2.76 -21.13
N ASP A 50 -46.72 3.53 -21.41
CA ASP A 50 -46.08 3.48 -22.74
C ASP A 50 -44.62 3.94 -22.70
N MET A 51 -43.71 3.17 -23.32
CA MET A 51 -42.26 3.39 -23.32
C MET A 51 -41.65 3.37 -24.73
N ASP A 52 -42.24 4.13 -25.66
CA ASP A 52 -41.61 4.45 -26.95
C ASP A 52 -41.47 5.98 -27.05
N THR A 53 -40.37 6.52 -26.53
CA THR A 53 -40.11 7.96 -26.56
C THR A 53 -38.70 8.30 -27.05
N VAL A 54 -38.62 9.34 -27.89
CA VAL A 54 -37.36 9.99 -28.31
C VAL A 54 -36.70 10.77 -27.16
N GLN A 55 -37.44 11.00 -26.08
CA GLN A 55 -37.02 11.69 -24.86
C GLN A 55 -36.95 10.71 -23.69
N MET A 56 -36.21 11.07 -22.65
CA MET A 56 -36.11 10.30 -21.42
C MET A 56 -37.51 10.05 -20.82
N PRO A 57 -37.88 8.80 -20.53
CA PRO A 57 -39.16 8.47 -19.92
C PRO A 57 -39.43 9.21 -18.61
N LYS A 58 -40.70 9.57 -18.36
CA LYS A 58 -41.09 10.34 -17.16
C LYS A 58 -40.81 9.57 -15.87
N GLU A 59 -40.95 8.26 -15.92
CA GLU A 59 -40.72 7.34 -14.80
C GLU A 59 -39.24 7.34 -14.40
N LEU A 60 -38.35 7.45 -15.38
CA LEU A 60 -36.92 7.60 -15.14
C LEU A 60 -36.60 8.95 -14.50
N VAL A 61 -37.27 10.03 -14.92
CA VAL A 61 -37.09 11.35 -14.31
C VAL A 61 -37.53 11.32 -12.85
N LEU A 62 -38.70 10.74 -12.56
CA LEU A 62 -39.21 10.56 -11.21
C LEU A 62 -38.29 9.67 -10.35
N ALA A 63 -37.74 8.60 -10.91
CA ALA A 63 -36.83 7.71 -10.20
C ALA A 63 -35.53 8.42 -9.79
N ILE A 64 -34.99 9.28 -10.67
CA ILE A 64 -33.78 10.04 -10.39
C ILE A 64 -34.05 11.16 -9.40
N ASP A 65 -35.14 11.91 -9.58
CA ASP A 65 -35.60 12.94 -8.65
C ASP A 65 -35.84 12.38 -7.24
N PHE A 66 -36.41 11.17 -7.17
CA PHE A 66 -36.60 10.44 -5.91
C PHE A 66 -35.29 10.13 -5.18
N ILE A 67 -34.20 9.82 -5.91
CA ILE A 67 -32.89 9.60 -5.30
C ILE A 67 -32.27 10.94 -4.91
N ASP A 68 -32.14 11.84 -5.88
CA ASP A 68 -31.61 13.20 -5.70
C ASP A 68 -31.93 14.07 -6.93
N LEU A 69 -32.66 15.17 -6.69
CA LEU A 69 -33.09 16.12 -7.71
C LEU A 69 -31.92 16.79 -8.47
N HIS A 70 -30.72 16.90 -7.86
CA HIS A 70 -29.57 17.55 -8.49
C HIS A 70 -29.12 16.81 -9.76
N PHE A 71 -29.36 15.49 -9.85
CA PHE A 71 -28.94 14.66 -10.96
C PHE A 71 -29.92 14.65 -12.14
N VAL A 72 -31.14 15.16 -11.96
CA VAL A 72 -32.20 15.13 -12.99
C VAL A 72 -31.75 15.80 -14.29
N ASP A 73 -31.17 16.99 -14.19
CA ASP A 73 -30.70 17.73 -15.36
C ASP A 73 -29.55 17.01 -16.09
N VAL A 74 -28.57 16.49 -15.35
CA VAL A 74 -27.43 15.77 -15.94
C VAL A 74 -27.87 14.48 -16.64
N PHE A 75 -28.81 13.73 -16.06
CA PHE A 75 -29.35 12.53 -16.70
C PHE A 75 -30.27 12.86 -17.88
N SER A 76 -31.04 13.94 -17.80
CA SER A 76 -31.88 14.40 -18.92
C SER A 76 -31.02 14.79 -20.12
N ARG A 77 -29.92 15.52 -19.89
CA ARG A 77 -28.93 15.87 -20.93
C ARG A 77 -28.14 14.66 -21.43
N GLY A 78 -27.86 13.70 -20.55
CA GLY A 78 -27.06 12.52 -20.84
C GLY A 78 -27.81 11.33 -21.44
N PHE A 79 -29.14 11.36 -21.49
CA PHE A 79 -29.96 10.28 -22.04
C PHE A 79 -29.61 10.02 -23.52
N GLN A 80 -29.29 8.75 -23.83
CA GLN A 80 -28.94 8.34 -25.18
C GLN A 80 -30.14 7.70 -25.88
N TYR A 81 -30.63 6.58 -25.33
CA TYR A 81 -31.77 5.84 -25.85
C TYR A 81 -32.23 4.81 -24.82
N SER A 82 -33.43 4.29 -25.02
CA SER A 82 -33.95 3.10 -24.34
C SER A 82 -34.24 2.01 -25.35
N THR A 83 -34.00 0.75 -24.99
CA THR A 83 -34.35 -0.40 -25.82
C THR A 83 -34.74 -1.59 -24.95
N GLY A 84 -35.90 -2.17 -25.24
CA GLY A 84 -36.52 -3.18 -24.38
C GLY A 84 -36.70 -2.66 -22.95
N ASP A 85 -36.09 -3.35 -21.99
CA ASP A 85 -36.16 -3.03 -20.58
C ASP A 85 -34.92 -2.29 -20.06
N LYS A 86 -34.16 -1.63 -20.93
CA LYS A 86 -32.93 -0.91 -20.55
C LYS A 86 -32.93 0.51 -21.03
N ALA A 87 -32.37 1.40 -20.21
CA ALA A 87 -32.05 2.77 -20.58
C ALA A 87 -30.55 3.03 -20.46
N PHE A 88 -30.02 3.77 -21.43
CA PHE A 88 -28.60 4.08 -21.55
C PHE A 88 -28.36 5.58 -21.48
N PHE A 89 -27.38 5.98 -20.68
CA PHE A 89 -26.98 7.36 -20.46
C PHE A 89 -25.47 7.51 -20.66
N SER A 90 -25.04 8.69 -21.09
CA SER A 90 -23.65 9.12 -21.04
C SER A 90 -23.60 10.48 -20.34
N LEU A 91 -23.21 10.46 -19.07
CA LEU A 91 -23.17 11.64 -18.21
C LEU A 91 -21.82 12.33 -18.36
N THR A 92 -21.83 13.66 -18.46
CA THR A 92 -20.61 14.49 -18.53
C THR A 92 -20.74 15.64 -17.54
N LYS A 93 -19.61 16.29 -17.21
CA LYS A 93 -19.59 17.50 -16.37
C LYS A 93 -20.26 17.31 -15.00
N LEU A 94 -20.05 16.15 -14.36
CA LEU A 94 -20.62 15.86 -13.04
C LEU A 94 -20.07 16.81 -11.96
N GLU A 95 -18.87 17.35 -12.17
CA GLU A 95 -18.26 18.36 -11.31
C GLU A 95 -19.02 19.70 -11.26
N GLU A 96 -19.86 20.00 -12.28
CA GLU A 96 -20.70 21.20 -12.29
C GLU A 96 -21.86 21.11 -11.26
N LEU A 97 -22.13 19.92 -10.71
CA LEU A 97 -23.15 19.72 -9.67
C LEU A 97 -22.77 20.38 -8.33
N GLY A 98 -21.48 20.61 -8.07
CA GLY A 98 -21.01 21.23 -6.83
C GLY A 98 -21.28 20.40 -5.57
N LEU A 99 -21.48 19.09 -5.71
CA LEU A 99 -21.73 18.15 -4.61
C LEU A 99 -20.42 17.60 -4.04
N ASP A 100 -20.43 17.21 -2.78
CA ASP A 100 -19.32 16.48 -2.17
C ASP A 100 -19.25 15.02 -2.68
N SER A 101 -18.11 14.37 -2.46
CA SER A 101 -17.88 12.98 -2.91
C SER A 101 -18.88 11.97 -2.30
N ILE A 102 -19.35 12.19 -1.08
CA ILE A 102 -20.26 11.27 -0.38
C ILE A 102 -21.66 11.36 -1.00
N SER A 103 -22.14 12.57 -1.27
CA SER A 103 -23.40 12.82 -1.97
C SER A 103 -23.43 12.15 -3.35
N ILE A 104 -22.36 12.30 -4.13
CA ILE A 104 -22.24 11.65 -5.45
C ILE A 104 -22.20 10.12 -5.31
N TYR A 105 -21.41 9.60 -4.36
CA TYR A 105 -21.36 8.17 -4.08
C TYR A 105 -22.75 7.61 -3.74
N ASN A 106 -23.45 8.25 -2.81
CA ASN A 106 -24.77 7.83 -2.33
C ASN A 106 -25.80 7.80 -3.45
N PHE A 107 -25.77 8.76 -4.37
CA PHE A 107 -26.65 8.76 -5.52
C PHE A 107 -26.42 7.52 -6.41
N PHE A 108 -25.18 7.28 -6.84
CA PHE A 108 -24.85 6.14 -7.70
C PHE A 108 -24.99 4.79 -6.98
N GLU A 109 -24.77 4.72 -5.68
CA GLU A 109 -25.02 3.52 -4.88
C GLU A 109 -26.52 3.20 -4.87
N LYS A 110 -27.37 4.17 -4.52
CA LYS A 110 -28.84 4.00 -4.52
C LYS A 110 -29.38 3.64 -5.90
N LEU A 111 -28.87 4.28 -6.96
CA LEU A 111 -29.27 3.98 -8.34
C LEU A 111 -28.90 2.53 -8.72
N ALA A 112 -27.75 2.02 -8.26
CA ALA A 112 -27.37 0.63 -8.45
C ALA A 112 -28.22 -0.34 -7.63
N SER A 113 -28.44 -0.04 -6.36
CA SER A 113 -29.17 -0.89 -5.41
C SER A 113 -30.66 -0.99 -5.74
N LEU A 114 -31.32 0.14 -6.00
CA LEU A 114 -32.75 0.22 -6.27
C LEU A 114 -33.09 -0.19 -7.71
N PHE A 115 -32.27 0.23 -8.68
CA PHE A 115 -32.60 0.13 -10.10
C PHE A 115 -31.61 -0.71 -10.93
N SER A 116 -30.78 -1.51 -10.25
CA SER A 116 -29.82 -2.44 -10.87
C SER A 116 -28.88 -1.77 -11.89
N ALA A 117 -28.54 -0.52 -11.63
CA ALA A 117 -27.72 0.25 -12.54
C ALA A 117 -26.27 -0.24 -12.62
N LYS A 118 -25.70 -0.15 -13.82
CA LYS A 118 -24.31 -0.50 -14.12
C LYS A 118 -23.58 0.71 -14.68
N TYR A 119 -22.29 0.79 -14.38
CA TYR A 119 -21.48 1.97 -14.66
C TYR A 119 -20.22 1.60 -15.43
N LYS A 120 -19.87 2.40 -16.44
CA LYS A 120 -18.52 2.51 -16.97
C LYS A 120 -18.06 3.94 -16.81
N VAL A 121 -16.88 4.12 -16.23
CA VAL A 121 -16.36 5.45 -15.88
C VAL A 121 -15.08 5.65 -16.67
N TYR A 122 -15.02 6.78 -17.36
CA TYR A 122 -13.87 7.21 -18.13
C TYR A 122 -13.31 8.48 -17.50
N VAL A 123 -11.99 8.49 -17.32
CA VAL A 123 -11.29 9.61 -16.69
C VAL A 123 -10.18 10.12 -17.58
N LYS A 124 -9.85 11.39 -17.39
CA LYS A 124 -8.72 12.03 -18.04
C LYS A 124 -7.43 11.72 -17.27
N HIS A 125 -6.57 10.92 -17.91
CA HIS A 125 -5.22 10.58 -17.44
C HIS A 125 -4.19 11.27 -18.35
N GLY A 126 -3.66 12.41 -17.90
CA GLY A 126 -2.88 13.30 -18.77
C GLY A 126 -3.72 13.80 -19.96
N GLU A 127 -3.31 13.45 -21.18
CA GLU A 127 -4.04 13.78 -22.42
C GLU A 127 -4.95 12.64 -22.92
N SER A 128 -4.93 11.49 -22.25
CA SER A 128 -5.65 10.29 -22.69
C SER A 128 -6.94 10.06 -21.90
N ARG A 129 -7.95 9.54 -22.59
CA ARG A 129 -9.18 8.99 -22.00
C ARG A 129 -8.94 7.53 -21.62
N VAL A 130 -9.16 7.18 -20.37
CA VAL A 130 -8.90 5.82 -19.85
C VAL A 130 -10.14 5.29 -19.11
N SER A 131 -10.53 4.05 -19.39
CA SER A 131 -11.56 3.36 -18.62
C SER A 131 -11.00 2.85 -17.29
N VAL A 132 -11.80 2.85 -16.22
CA VAL A 132 -11.43 2.21 -14.96
C VAL A 132 -11.04 0.74 -15.13
N ASP A 133 -11.64 0.03 -16.09
CA ASP A 133 -11.33 -1.37 -16.38
C ASP A 133 -9.91 -1.58 -16.95
N GLU A 134 -9.32 -0.53 -17.53
CA GLU A 134 -7.99 -0.55 -18.14
C GLU A 134 -6.88 -0.14 -17.15
N MET A 135 -7.26 0.23 -15.92
CA MET A 135 -6.32 0.66 -14.88
C MET A 135 -5.55 -0.52 -14.27
N SER A 136 -4.34 -0.25 -13.79
CA SER A 136 -3.56 -1.26 -13.08
C SER A 136 -4.29 -1.72 -11.81
N GLU A 137 -4.04 -2.96 -11.37
CA GLU A 137 -4.68 -3.49 -10.16
C GLU A 137 -4.35 -2.63 -8.94
N GLY A 138 -3.11 -2.16 -8.81
CA GLY A 138 -2.70 -1.25 -7.74
C GLY A 138 -3.46 0.08 -7.76
N GLN A 139 -3.72 0.66 -8.93
CA GLN A 139 -4.53 1.88 -9.04
C GLN A 139 -5.98 1.63 -8.60
N ARG A 140 -6.58 0.52 -9.06
CA ARG A 140 -7.93 0.13 -8.68
C ARG A 140 -8.03 -0.14 -7.18
N GLN A 141 -7.00 -0.73 -6.57
CA GLN A 141 -6.95 -0.95 -5.13
C GLN A 141 -6.87 0.36 -4.35
N LEU A 142 -6.00 1.29 -4.76
CA LEU A 142 -5.89 2.61 -4.14
C LEU A 142 -7.22 3.38 -4.20
N ILE A 143 -7.91 3.33 -5.34
CA ILE A 143 -9.26 3.92 -5.51
C ILE A 143 -10.26 3.30 -4.54
N LYS A 144 -10.25 1.97 -4.37
CA LYS A 144 -11.15 1.30 -3.42
C LYS A 144 -10.88 1.75 -1.98
N VAL A 145 -9.61 1.79 -1.56
CA VAL A 145 -9.22 2.21 -0.21
C VAL A 145 -9.65 3.65 0.05
N LEU A 146 -9.29 4.58 -0.83
CA LEU A 146 -9.65 6.00 -0.69
C LEU A 146 -11.16 6.23 -0.77
N GLY A 147 -11.86 5.52 -1.67
CA GLY A 147 -13.31 5.64 -1.81
C GLY A 147 -14.05 5.14 -0.58
N MET A 148 -13.63 4.00 -0.02
CA MET A 148 -14.20 3.45 1.20
C MET A 148 -13.96 4.38 2.39
N LEU A 149 -12.71 4.80 2.62
CA LEU A 149 -12.39 5.74 3.70
C LEU A 149 -13.10 7.08 3.54
N GLY A 150 -13.25 7.55 2.29
CA GLY A 150 -13.95 8.78 1.96
C GLY A 150 -15.41 8.78 2.38
N VAL A 151 -16.10 7.64 2.22
CA VAL A 151 -17.51 7.47 2.64
C VAL A 151 -17.63 7.35 4.16
N CYS A 152 -16.62 6.81 4.85
CA CYS A 152 -16.63 6.60 6.29
C CYS A 152 -16.33 7.86 7.13
N LYS A 153 -16.25 9.06 6.55
CA LYS A 153 -15.89 10.28 7.29
C LYS A 153 -17.04 10.89 8.10
N ASP A 154 -18.26 10.81 7.57
CA ASP A 154 -19.43 11.50 8.13
C ASP A 154 -20.22 10.63 9.12
N GLU A 155 -19.77 9.40 9.38
CA GLU A 155 -20.45 8.43 10.24
C GLU A 155 -19.51 7.79 11.26
N ASP A 156 -20.09 7.27 12.35
CA ASP A 156 -19.41 6.40 13.30
C ASP A 156 -19.16 5.04 12.65
N CYS A 157 -17.89 4.73 12.34
CA CYS A 157 -17.57 3.60 11.48
C CYS A 157 -16.42 2.72 12.02
N LEU A 158 -16.59 1.40 11.90
CA LEU A 158 -15.51 0.43 12.03
C LEU A 158 -15.16 -0.09 10.64
N VAL A 159 -13.98 0.26 10.14
CA VAL A 159 -13.48 -0.16 8.84
C VAL A 159 -12.53 -1.33 9.01
N LEU A 160 -12.87 -2.47 8.38
CA LEU A 160 -12.05 -3.68 8.39
C LEU A 160 -11.46 -3.86 7.00
N MET A 161 -10.13 -3.86 6.90
CA MET A 161 -9.43 -4.08 5.64
C MET A 161 -8.51 -5.28 5.75
N ASP A 162 -8.76 -6.26 4.88
CA ASP A 162 -7.88 -7.41 4.71
C ASP A 162 -6.99 -7.15 3.49
N GLU A 163 -5.68 -7.08 3.71
CA GLU A 163 -4.64 -6.78 2.71
C GLU A 163 -4.97 -5.58 1.81
N PRO A 164 -5.25 -4.38 2.39
CA PRO A 164 -5.51 -3.19 1.58
C PRO A 164 -4.31 -2.81 0.69
N ASP A 165 -3.10 -3.22 1.08
CA ASP A 165 -1.85 -2.99 0.37
C ASP A 165 -1.60 -3.97 -0.80
N ALA A 166 -2.46 -4.98 -1.00
CA ALA A 166 -2.33 -5.94 -2.10
C ALA A 166 -2.20 -5.23 -3.46
N HIS A 167 -1.27 -5.70 -4.29
CA HIS A 167 -0.95 -5.15 -5.62
C HIS A 167 -0.47 -3.68 -5.64
N MET A 168 -0.33 -3.01 -4.50
CA MET A 168 0.27 -1.68 -4.43
C MET A 168 1.78 -1.74 -4.69
N ASN A 169 2.34 -0.67 -5.24
CA ASN A 169 3.79 -0.52 -5.35
C ASN A 169 4.41 -0.23 -3.96
N PRO A 170 5.71 -0.53 -3.75
CA PRO A 170 6.36 -0.37 -2.45
C PRO A 170 6.22 1.03 -1.83
N LYS A 171 6.25 2.09 -2.66
CA LYS A 171 6.10 3.46 -2.19
C LYS A 171 4.72 3.70 -1.57
N TRP A 172 3.66 3.23 -2.22
CA TRP A 172 2.30 3.38 -1.68
C TRP A 172 2.07 2.54 -0.44
N LYS A 173 2.69 1.35 -0.35
CA LYS A 173 2.66 0.53 0.88
C LYS A 173 3.31 1.28 2.05
N TYR A 174 4.47 1.88 1.81
CA TYR A 174 5.19 2.68 2.79
C TYR A 174 4.41 3.93 3.24
N GLU A 175 3.70 4.58 2.31
CA GLU A 175 2.89 5.77 2.58
C GLU A 175 1.45 5.45 3.04
N LEU A 176 1.08 4.17 3.18
CA LEU A 176 -0.32 3.75 3.39
C LEU A 176 -0.89 4.32 4.69
N LYS A 177 -0.14 4.24 5.79
CA LYS A 177 -0.56 4.80 7.08
C LYS A 177 -0.88 6.29 6.98
N ALA A 178 0.04 7.07 6.39
CA ALA A 178 -0.14 8.50 6.21
C ALA A 178 -1.31 8.82 5.26
N THR A 179 -1.56 7.95 4.28
CA THR A 179 -2.70 8.06 3.36
C THR A 179 -4.02 7.84 4.09
N ILE A 180 -4.09 6.84 4.98
CA ILE A 180 -5.28 6.58 5.81
C ILE A 180 -5.50 7.71 6.80
N ASP A 181 -4.46 8.12 7.52
CA ASP A 181 -4.52 9.23 8.48
C ASP A 181 -5.03 10.52 7.79
N GLY A 182 -4.48 10.85 6.61
CA GLY A 182 -4.90 12.04 5.86
C GLY A 182 -6.32 11.94 5.28
N SER A 183 -6.78 10.74 4.94
CA SER A 183 -8.16 10.52 4.52
C SER A 183 -9.12 10.70 5.69
N LEU A 184 -8.78 10.20 6.88
CA LEU A 184 -9.62 10.21 8.07
C LEU A 184 -9.41 11.40 9.01
N ASP A 185 -8.59 12.39 8.65
CA ASP A 185 -8.31 13.56 9.50
C ASP A 185 -9.57 14.33 9.94
N ALA A 186 -10.60 14.35 9.08
CA ALA A 186 -11.90 14.97 9.35
C ALA A 186 -12.96 13.99 9.87
N ALA A 187 -12.63 12.71 10.06
CA ALA A 187 -13.59 11.70 10.52
C ALA A 187 -13.89 11.86 12.01
N ILE A 188 -15.16 11.68 12.40
CA ILE A 188 -15.61 11.96 13.78
C ILE A 188 -15.27 10.81 14.73
N ASN A 189 -15.67 9.58 14.38
CA ASN A 189 -15.55 8.41 15.24
C ASN A 189 -15.29 7.15 14.40
N THR A 190 -14.14 7.13 13.71
CA THR A 190 -13.78 6.06 12.78
C THR A 190 -12.58 5.29 13.27
N GLN A 191 -12.72 3.97 13.42
CA GLN A 191 -11.63 3.05 13.71
C GLN A 191 -11.32 2.21 12.47
N VAL A 192 -10.05 2.10 12.11
CA VAL A 192 -9.59 1.24 11.01
C VAL A 192 -8.76 0.09 11.57
N LEU A 193 -9.13 -1.14 11.23
CA LEU A 193 -8.36 -2.34 11.48
C LEU A 193 -7.84 -2.88 10.15
N ILE A 194 -6.52 -3.07 10.07
CA ILE A 194 -5.82 -3.54 8.88
C ILE A 194 -5.15 -4.86 9.20
N ALA A 195 -5.47 -5.88 8.43
CA ALA A 195 -4.67 -7.09 8.35
C ALA A 195 -3.70 -6.97 7.17
N THR A 196 -2.41 -7.20 7.43
CA THR A 196 -1.37 -7.18 6.40
C THR A 196 -0.26 -8.14 6.79
N HIS A 197 0.41 -8.69 5.77
CA HIS A 197 1.63 -9.47 5.93
C HIS A 197 2.86 -8.67 5.47
N ASP A 198 2.72 -7.41 5.03
CA ASP A 198 3.80 -6.65 4.42
C ASP A 198 4.55 -5.76 5.43
N PRO A 199 5.89 -5.93 5.59
CA PRO A 199 6.69 -5.15 6.53
C PRO A 199 6.73 -3.65 6.22
N LEU A 200 6.51 -3.26 4.96
CA LEU A 200 6.49 -1.86 4.55
C LEU A 200 5.30 -1.10 5.14
N VAL A 201 4.18 -1.79 5.38
CA VAL A 201 2.96 -1.17 5.91
C VAL A 201 3.10 -0.83 7.39
N ILE A 202 3.78 -1.69 8.16
CA ILE A 202 3.98 -1.48 9.59
C ILE A 202 5.18 -0.59 9.92
N ASN A 203 5.99 -0.22 8.92
CA ASN A 203 7.15 0.64 9.13
C ASN A 203 6.74 2.01 9.70
N GLY A 204 7.32 2.39 10.83
CA GLY A 204 7.02 3.67 11.49
C GLY A 204 5.67 3.71 12.23
N VAL A 205 4.92 2.60 12.28
CA VAL A 205 3.68 2.48 13.07
C VAL A 205 4.02 2.23 14.54
N ASP A 206 3.49 3.07 15.44
CA ASP A 206 3.66 2.86 16.89
C ASP A 206 3.16 1.47 17.29
N LYS A 207 4.00 0.72 18.03
CA LYS A 207 3.74 -0.68 18.38
C LYS A 207 2.41 -0.90 19.10
N ARG A 208 1.89 0.13 19.79
CA ARG A 208 0.59 0.07 20.48
C ARG A 208 -0.58 -0.15 19.52
N PHE A 209 -0.42 0.23 18.25
CA PHE A 209 -1.41 -0.01 17.19
C PHE A 209 -1.23 -1.36 16.48
N ILE A 210 -0.21 -2.14 16.85
CA ILE A 210 0.11 -3.41 16.20
C ILE A 210 -0.31 -4.57 17.11
N ARG A 211 -0.92 -5.59 16.52
CA ARG A 211 -1.25 -6.85 17.19
C ARG A 211 -0.73 -8.00 16.34
N ILE A 212 0.07 -8.88 16.95
CA ILE A 212 0.63 -10.05 16.29
C ILE A 212 -0.21 -11.27 16.65
N PHE A 213 -0.60 -12.03 15.64
CA PHE A 213 -1.33 -13.29 15.77
C PHE A 213 -0.32 -14.43 15.63
N ALA A 214 -0.11 -15.19 16.69
CA ALA A 214 0.81 -16.32 16.72
C ALA A 214 0.13 -17.59 17.22
N TYR A 215 0.65 -18.75 16.82
CA TYR A 215 0.20 -20.03 17.33
C TYR A 215 0.66 -20.24 18.78
N ASN A 216 -0.25 -20.72 19.64
CA ASN A 216 0.13 -21.15 20.98
C ASN A 216 0.65 -22.59 20.93
N VAL A 217 1.95 -22.74 20.65
CA VAL A 217 2.63 -24.04 20.51
C VAL A 217 2.38 -24.96 21.70
N ALA A 218 2.35 -24.41 22.92
CA ALA A 218 2.14 -25.18 24.14
C ALA A 218 0.73 -25.80 24.27
N LEU A 219 -0.29 -25.25 23.60
CA LEU A 219 -1.66 -25.78 23.64
C LEU A 219 -2.00 -26.65 22.42
N ILE A 220 -1.16 -26.62 21.38
CA ILE A 220 -1.32 -27.42 20.16
C ILE A 220 -0.94 -28.87 20.41
N GLU A 221 0.09 -29.12 21.22
CA GLU A 221 0.59 -30.46 21.51
C GLU A 221 -0.42 -31.33 22.29
N ASP A 222 -1.27 -30.71 23.12
CA ASP A 222 -2.12 -31.45 24.06
C ASP A 222 -3.59 -31.64 23.63
N ASN A 223 -4.14 -30.81 22.72
CA ASN A 223 -5.60 -30.71 22.57
C ASN A 223 -6.16 -30.94 21.16
N GLY A 224 -5.33 -31.12 20.12
CA GLY A 224 -5.82 -31.31 18.74
C GLY A 224 -6.60 -30.11 18.16
N PHE A 225 -6.62 -28.98 18.87
CA PHE A 225 -7.20 -27.71 18.46
C PHE A 225 -6.11 -26.65 18.37
N PHE A 226 -6.19 -25.81 17.33
CA PHE A 226 -5.29 -24.66 17.18
C PHE A 226 -5.78 -23.50 18.03
N PHE A 227 -4.97 -23.05 18.99
CA PHE A 227 -5.22 -21.84 19.75
C PHE A 227 -4.34 -20.69 19.25
N THR A 228 -4.95 -19.59 18.82
CA THR A 228 -4.26 -18.37 18.42
C THR A 228 -4.05 -17.47 19.64
N LYS A 229 -2.79 -17.10 19.89
CA LYS A 229 -2.39 -16.06 20.84
C LYS A 229 -2.30 -14.73 20.10
N VAL A 230 -2.91 -13.69 20.65
CA VAL A 230 -2.75 -12.31 20.17
C VAL A 230 -1.97 -11.53 21.21
N TYR A 231 -0.92 -10.83 20.81
CA TYR A 231 -0.13 -10.00 21.72
C TYR A 231 0.33 -8.69 21.06
N GLU A 232 0.65 -7.71 21.90
CA GLU A 232 1.30 -6.46 21.49
C GLU A 232 2.82 -6.70 21.42
N PRO A 233 3.51 -6.27 20.35
CA PRO A 233 4.96 -6.38 20.26
C PRO A 233 5.64 -5.49 21.30
N THR A 234 6.82 -5.92 21.73
CA THR A 234 7.71 -5.21 22.65
C THR A 234 8.62 -4.21 21.93
N GLU A 235 9.07 -4.55 20.72
CA GLU A 235 9.96 -3.75 19.89
C GLU A 235 9.23 -2.60 19.17
N GLU A 236 9.87 -1.44 19.04
CA GLU A 236 9.34 -0.32 18.25
C GLU A 236 9.65 -0.51 16.76
N THR A 237 8.70 -0.20 15.87
CA THR A 237 9.00 -0.15 14.42
C THR A 237 9.63 1.19 14.01
N LYS A 238 9.45 2.25 14.80
CA LYS A 238 9.88 3.60 14.45
C LYS A 238 11.40 3.70 14.50
N GLY A 239 11.99 4.13 13.38
CA GLY A 239 13.45 4.21 13.22
C GLY A 239 14.11 2.87 12.90
N MET A 240 13.33 1.78 12.83
CA MET A 240 13.82 0.48 12.39
C MET A 240 13.85 0.43 10.86
N GLY A 241 14.98 -0.01 10.30
CA GLY A 241 15.08 -0.35 8.88
C GLY A 241 14.24 -1.58 8.54
N ILE A 242 13.97 -1.80 7.24
CA ILE A 242 13.18 -2.95 6.78
C ILE A 242 13.81 -4.27 7.22
N ASP A 243 15.14 -4.40 7.12
CA ASP A 243 15.86 -5.60 7.57
C ASP A 243 15.72 -5.85 9.07
N GLY A 244 15.69 -4.78 9.87
CA GLY A 244 15.41 -4.88 11.30
C GLY A 244 14.01 -5.43 11.55
N LEU A 245 12.99 -4.94 10.83
CA LEU A 245 11.62 -5.45 10.94
C LEU A 245 11.55 -6.93 10.54
N LEU A 246 12.19 -7.31 9.43
CA LEU A 246 12.21 -8.70 8.99
C LEU A 246 12.82 -9.64 10.05
N GLN A 247 13.87 -9.18 10.76
CA GLN A 247 14.59 -9.99 11.75
C GLN A 247 14.02 -9.94 13.17
N SER A 248 13.22 -8.92 13.47
CA SER A 248 12.55 -8.71 14.76
C SER A 248 11.46 -9.75 15.05
N GLU A 249 10.81 -9.63 16.23
CA GLU A 249 9.65 -10.45 16.60
C GLU A 249 8.42 -10.30 15.68
N TYR A 250 8.39 -9.29 14.80
CA TYR A 250 7.30 -9.07 13.84
C TYR A 250 7.24 -10.16 12.77
N TYR A 251 8.40 -10.59 12.27
CA TYR A 251 8.51 -11.56 11.16
C TYR A 251 9.44 -12.74 11.46
N GLY A 252 10.39 -12.59 12.40
CA GLY A 252 11.23 -13.67 12.92
C GLY A 252 12.19 -14.28 11.90
N LEU A 253 12.56 -13.57 10.83
CA LEU A 253 13.51 -14.07 9.86
C LEU A 253 14.93 -14.04 10.44
N GLN A 254 15.72 -15.06 10.17
CA GLN A 254 17.11 -15.10 10.66
C GLN A 254 18.04 -14.15 9.88
N THR A 255 17.62 -13.76 8.67
CA THR A 255 18.43 -13.05 7.69
C THR A 255 17.52 -12.43 6.62
N SER A 256 17.91 -11.27 6.10
CA SER A 256 17.27 -10.63 4.93
C SER A 256 17.89 -11.09 3.60
N TYR A 257 19.00 -11.84 3.65
CA TYR A 257 19.66 -12.40 2.47
C TYR A 257 18.89 -13.58 1.89
N ASP A 258 19.11 -13.85 0.60
CA ASP A 258 18.60 -15.04 -0.06
C ASP A 258 19.17 -16.33 0.56
N GLN A 259 18.56 -17.47 0.23
CA GLN A 259 18.91 -18.76 0.82
C GLN A 259 20.36 -19.18 0.54
N GLU A 260 20.87 -18.94 -0.66
CA GLU A 260 22.23 -19.33 -1.06
C GLU A 260 23.26 -18.49 -0.30
N THR A 261 23.09 -17.18 -0.30
CA THR A 261 23.96 -16.25 0.42
C THR A 261 23.92 -16.51 1.93
N SER A 262 22.73 -16.79 2.48
CA SER A 262 22.57 -17.14 3.89
C SER A 262 23.33 -18.40 4.27
N GLN A 263 23.28 -19.44 3.42
CA GLN A 263 24.04 -20.68 3.64
C GLN A 263 25.55 -20.43 3.61
N LYS A 264 26.03 -19.61 2.66
CA LYS A 264 27.43 -19.20 2.57
C LYS A 264 27.88 -18.42 3.82
N TYR A 265 27.04 -17.53 4.36
CA TYR A 265 27.35 -16.84 5.62
C TYR A 265 27.42 -17.79 6.82
N ILE A 266 26.50 -18.76 6.93
CA ILE A 266 26.53 -19.77 8.00
C ILE A 266 27.79 -20.63 7.89
N GLU A 267 28.12 -21.11 6.69
CA GLU A 267 29.31 -21.91 6.43
C GLU A 267 30.59 -21.13 6.76
N ARG A 268 30.67 -19.87 6.33
CA ARG A 268 31.78 -18.98 6.67
C ARG A 268 31.91 -18.85 8.20
N GLN A 269 30.81 -18.67 8.92
CA GLN A 269 30.83 -18.57 10.38
C GLN A 269 31.33 -19.86 11.04
N GLN A 270 30.90 -21.04 10.57
CA GLN A 270 31.36 -22.33 11.07
C GLN A 270 32.87 -22.52 10.88
N LEU A 271 33.38 -22.18 9.69
CA LEU A 271 34.80 -22.23 9.37
C LEU A 271 35.61 -21.22 10.22
N TYR A 272 35.08 -20.01 10.45
CA TYR A 272 35.70 -19.05 11.37
C TYR A 272 35.78 -19.57 12.81
N ILE A 273 34.74 -20.23 13.31
CA ILE A 273 34.75 -20.84 14.66
C ILE A 273 35.82 -21.93 14.74
N ARG A 274 35.93 -22.81 13.73
CA ARG A 274 36.99 -23.83 13.66
C ARG A 274 38.39 -23.21 13.61
N LEU A 275 38.54 -22.09 12.90
CA LEU A 275 39.79 -21.32 12.85
C LEU A 275 40.18 -20.78 14.24
N ILE A 276 39.22 -20.19 14.96
CA ILE A 276 39.42 -19.67 16.32
C ILE A 276 39.80 -20.80 17.30
N ASN A 277 39.13 -21.95 17.20
CA ASN A 277 39.39 -23.11 18.05
C ASN A 277 40.66 -23.90 17.66
N LYS A 278 41.36 -23.50 16.59
CA LYS A 278 42.55 -24.18 16.03
C LYS A 278 42.29 -25.61 15.53
N GLU A 279 41.05 -25.89 15.12
CA GLU A 279 40.60 -27.22 14.64
C GLU A 279 40.49 -27.28 13.10
N ILE A 280 40.86 -26.20 12.41
CA ILE A 280 40.69 -26.06 10.96
C ILE A 280 41.83 -26.69 10.15
N THR A 281 41.49 -27.38 9.06
CA THR A 281 42.43 -27.94 8.08
C THR A 281 42.92 -26.89 7.08
N GLU A 282 44.01 -27.18 6.36
CA GLU A 282 44.53 -26.27 5.31
C GLU A 282 43.58 -26.14 4.10
N GLU A 283 42.83 -27.20 3.78
CA GLU A 283 41.78 -27.17 2.74
C GLU A 283 40.64 -26.24 3.15
N GLU A 284 40.15 -26.36 4.39
CA GLU A 284 39.11 -25.48 4.94
C GLU A 284 39.56 -24.03 5.06
N LYS A 285 40.85 -23.77 5.36
CA LYS A 285 41.40 -22.42 5.32
C LYS A 285 41.35 -21.83 3.91
N THR A 286 41.65 -22.63 2.90
CA THR A 286 41.59 -22.20 1.49
C THR A 286 40.15 -21.93 1.08
N HIS A 287 39.23 -22.83 1.41
CA HIS A 287 37.80 -22.64 1.17
C HIS A 287 37.24 -21.42 1.89
N LEU A 288 37.66 -21.16 3.13
CA LEU A 288 37.29 -19.94 3.87
C LEU A 288 37.74 -18.66 3.16
N ARG A 289 38.90 -18.68 2.46
CA ARG A 289 39.36 -17.54 1.65
C ARG A 289 38.46 -17.29 0.47
N GLU A 290 38.23 -18.33 -0.32
CA GLU A 290 37.38 -18.28 -1.50
C GLU A 290 35.98 -17.77 -1.14
N LEU A 291 35.39 -18.33 -0.08
CA LEU A 291 34.08 -17.94 0.44
C LEU A 291 34.05 -16.50 0.97
N THR A 292 35.13 -16.03 1.61
CA THR A 292 35.20 -14.65 2.11
C THR A 292 35.34 -13.65 0.97
N ALA A 293 36.16 -13.95 -0.04
CA ALA A 293 36.33 -13.12 -1.22
C ALA A 293 35.04 -13.06 -2.04
N GLU A 294 34.35 -14.20 -2.22
CA GLU A 294 33.06 -14.28 -2.90
C GLU A 294 32.01 -13.42 -2.18
N LEU A 295 31.82 -13.62 -0.87
CA LEU A 295 30.86 -12.84 -0.07
C LEU A 295 31.22 -11.34 -0.01
N GLY A 296 32.51 -10.99 -0.07
CA GLY A 296 32.98 -9.60 -0.12
C GLY A 296 32.75 -8.92 -1.47
N SER A 297 32.57 -9.71 -2.54
CA SER A 297 32.26 -9.24 -3.89
C SER A 297 30.77 -9.04 -4.15
N LEU A 298 29.90 -9.54 -3.25
CA LEU A 298 28.46 -9.39 -3.36
C LEU A 298 28.06 -7.91 -3.28
N PRO A 299 26.96 -7.52 -3.96
CA PRO A 299 26.44 -6.16 -3.85
C PRO A 299 26.19 -5.82 -2.37
N ILE A 300 26.83 -4.76 -1.91
CA ILE A 300 26.71 -4.27 -0.54
C ILE A 300 25.26 -3.84 -0.33
N SER A 301 24.68 -4.27 0.78
CA SER A 301 23.39 -3.73 1.19
C SER A 301 23.55 -2.25 1.56
N TYR A 302 22.89 -1.35 0.84
CA TYR A 302 22.83 0.09 1.15
C TYR A 302 21.92 0.36 2.37
N ASN A 303 22.00 -0.47 3.40
CA ASN A 303 21.12 -0.41 4.57
C ASN A 303 21.53 0.65 5.61
N THR A 304 22.69 1.27 5.45
CA THR A 304 23.14 2.33 6.33
C THR A 304 22.64 3.67 5.81
N ILE A 305 21.63 4.20 6.48
CA ILE A 305 21.07 5.54 6.27
C ILE A 305 22.06 6.64 6.74
N ASP A 306 23.12 6.26 7.45
CA ASP A 306 24.07 7.18 8.06
C ASP A 306 25.21 7.56 7.09
N PHE A 307 25.24 8.84 6.70
CA PHE A 307 26.30 9.44 5.87
C PHE A 307 27.69 9.24 6.48
N LEU A 308 27.81 9.17 7.82
CA LEU A 308 29.09 8.90 8.49
C LEU A 308 29.60 7.50 8.21
N TYR A 309 28.71 6.54 7.98
CA TYR A 309 29.11 5.20 7.62
C TYR A 309 29.61 5.15 6.17
N ASP A 310 28.99 5.89 5.25
CA ASP A 310 29.48 6.01 3.87
C ASP A 310 30.85 6.71 3.82
N ASP A 311 31.04 7.78 4.59
CA ASP A 311 32.31 8.48 4.73
C ASP A 311 33.37 7.58 5.41
N PHE A 312 32.99 6.84 6.45
CA PHE A 312 33.85 5.83 7.07
C PHE A 312 34.25 4.74 6.08
N ILE A 313 33.31 4.17 5.32
CA ILE A 313 33.61 3.13 4.33
C ILE A 313 34.49 3.68 3.21
N LYS A 314 34.28 4.92 2.78
CA LYS A 314 35.12 5.61 1.78
C LYS A 314 36.55 5.80 2.28
N GLU A 315 36.74 6.29 3.51
CA GLU A 315 38.08 6.48 4.09
C GLU A 315 38.74 5.15 4.47
N PHE A 316 37.97 4.21 5.01
CA PHE A 316 38.45 2.87 5.33
C PHE A 316 38.88 2.11 4.08
N ARG A 317 38.20 2.28 2.94
CA ARG A 317 38.61 1.76 1.62
C ARG A 317 39.97 2.28 1.15
N ASN A 318 40.35 3.49 1.54
CA ASN A 318 41.66 4.06 1.24
C ASN A 318 42.77 3.51 2.17
N SER A 319 42.41 2.77 3.22
CA SER A 319 43.37 2.16 4.13
C SER A 319 43.91 0.83 3.58
N GLU A 320 45.18 0.54 3.86
CA GLU A 320 45.83 -0.73 3.51
C GLU A 320 45.20 -1.97 4.18
N PHE A 321 44.29 -1.77 5.14
CA PHE A 321 43.61 -2.84 5.86
C PHE A 321 42.31 -3.29 5.19
N TYR A 322 41.77 -2.51 4.25
CA TYR A 322 40.56 -2.90 3.51
C TYR A 322 40.85 -3.94 2.43
N SER A 323 42.03 -3.88 1.81
CA SER A 323 42.46 -4.75 0.71
C SER A 323 43.23 -6.00 1.17
N LYS A 324 43.54 -6.15 2.47
CA LYS A 324 44.25 -7.30 3.02
C LYS A 324 43.29 -8.38 3.52
N GLU A 325 43.34 -9.55 2.90
CA GLU A 325 42.51 -10.72 3.21
C GLU A 325 42.77 -11.35 4.59
N TYR A 326 43.97 -11.19 5.16
CA TYR A 326 44.30 -11.64 6.52
C TYR A 326 45.05 -10.57 7.29
N LEU A 327 44.77 -10.53 8.59
CA LEU A 327 45.50 -9.74 9.57
C LEU A 327 45.99 -10.70 10.65
N SER A 328 47.28 -10.69 10.95
CA SER A 328 47.83 -11.30 12.16
C SER A 328 47.23 -10.64 13.41
N PHE A 329 47.41 -11.25 14.59
CA PHE A 329 46.84 -10.73 15.84
C PHE A 329 47.26 -9.26 16.09
N ASP A 330 48.53 -8.93 15.81
CA ASP A 330 49.06 -7.57 15.94
C ASP A 330 48.49 -6.61 14.88
N GLU A 331 48.23 -7.09 13.66
CA GLU A 331 47.62 -6.28 12.60
C GLU A 331 46.12 -6.05 12.80
N ILE A 332 45.41 -6.94 13.52
CA ILE A 332 44.03 -6.71 13.96
C ILE A 332 43.98 -5.58 14.98
N GLU A 333 44.96 -5.51 15.87
CA GLU A 333 45.08 -4.42 16.85
C GLU A 333 45.38 -3.08 16.16
N GLN A 334 46.33 -3.07 15.22
CA GLN A 334 46.63 -1.89 14.40
C GLN A 334 45.44 -1.43 13.55
N ARG A 335 44.66 -2.36 12.96
CA ARG A 335 43.43 -2.00 12.26
C ARG A 335 42.42 -1.34 13.19
N ARG A 336 42.28 -1.84 14.43
CA ARG A 336 41.36 -1.24 15.42
C ARG A 336 41.80 0.16 15.82
N GLU A 337 43.09 0.42 15.94
CA GLU A 337 43.60 1.78 16.19
C GLU A 337 43.33 2.71 15.00
N LYS A 338 43.58 2.26 13.77
CA LYS A 338 43.31 3.08 12.58
C LYS A 338 41.82 3.35 12.36
N ILE A 339 40.95 2.39 12.69
CA ILE A 339 39.50 2.60 12.71
C ILE A 339 39.13 3.66 13.75
N LYS A 340 39.73 3.64 14.94
CA LYS A 340 39.51 4.69 15.96
C LYS A 340 39.97 6.07 15.47
N GLU A 341 41.12 6.15 14.79
CA GLU A 341 41.62 7.40 14.21
C GLU A 341 40.67 7.95 13.13
N ILE A 342 40.19 7.11 12.20
CA ILE A 342 39.22 7.51 11.18
C ILE A 342 37.93 8.03 11.84
N ILE A 343 37.42 7.30 12.83
CA ILE A 343 36.22 7.71 13.57
C ILE A 343 36.47 9.05 14.25
N GLN A 344 37.61 9.24 14.92
CA GLN A 344 37.92 10.48 15.62
C GLN A 344 38.06 11.68 14.68
N ALA A 345 38.71 11.50 13.52
CA ALA A 345 38.80 12.53 12.48
C ALA A 345 37.43 12.94 11.92
N LEU A 346 36.52 11.97 11.71
CA LEU A 346 35.16 12.24 11.24
C LEU A 346 34.31 13.05 12.26
N TYR A 347 34.66 13.00 13.55
CA TYR A 347 34.01 13.80 14.60
C TYR A 347 34.69 15.16 14.84
N GLU A 348 35.99 15.32 14.53
CA GLU A 348 36.74 16.58 14.69
C GLU A 348 36.51 17.58 13.55
N ASP A 349 36.20 17.14 12.32
CA ASP A 349 35.89 18.00 11.16
C ASP A 349 34.54 18.76 11.25
N ARG A 350 33.85 18.71 12.41
CA ARG A 350 32.52 19.32 12.64
C ARG A 350 32.45 20.35 13.77
N GLU A 351 33.58 20.82 14.32
CA GLU A 351 33.60 22.04 15.16
C GLU A 351 33.66 23.35 14.36
#